data_AF-A0A1M5P1E6-F1
#
_entry.id   AF-A0A1M5P1E6-F1
#
_cell.length_a   1.000
_cell.length_b   1.000
_cell.length_c   1.000
_cell.angle_alpha   90.00
_cell.angle_beta   90.00
_cell.angle_gamma   90.00
#
_symmetry.space_group_name_H-M   'P 1'
#
loop_
_entity.id
_entity.type
_entity.pdbx_description
1 polymer ?
#
loop_
_entity_poly.entity_id
_entity_poly.type
_entity_poly.pdbx_seq_one_letter_code
_entity_poly.pdbx_strand_id
1 'polypeptide(L)'
;MVDWSDDRIAALSDQDLKNLLVNAERKSVADVIAQCKAEMEKRDAAKPRKASKPRTELKEFEHEVSGQLAAVGKEMAEKYDLSEETAKANSAGVKGFRSHRLLDAKGYAKLGGHQRDGTVAVDRYISYRRGNGIVTLGVWLLKDAPIEDHEFHVSAPAEMIEGGKSFSEVRPGVSEKDAQETRQMRAFKDLPSAAAAFDAALAKITA
;
A
#
# COMPACT_ATOMS: atom_id res chain seq x y z
N MET A 1 37.70 31.00 3.82
CA MET A 1 37.07 29.74 4.26
C MET A 1 36.26 30.08 5.50
N VAL A 2 34.96 29.77 5.54
CA VAL A 2 34.15 30.05 6.74
C VAL A 2 34.52 29.01 7.79
N ASP A 3 34.95 29.46 8.96
CA ASP A 3 35.22 28.60 10.10
C ASP A 3 33.90 28.17 10.76
N TRP A 4 33.61 26.87 10.75
CA TRP A 4 32.38 26.29 11.28
C TRP A 4 32.64 25.71 12.66
N SER A 5 32.45 26.54 13.69
CA SER A 5 32.47 26.07 15.08
C SER A 5 31.19 25.32 15.43
N ASP A 6 31.28 24.44 16.44
CA ASP A 6 30.13 23.70 16.96
C ASP A 6 28.99 24.62 17.40
N ASP A 7 29.30 25.76 18.02
CA ASP A 7 28.31 26.77 18.44
C ASP A 7 27.55 27.36 17.25
N ARG A 8 28.24 27.61 16.14
CA ARG A 8 27.61 28.14 14.91
C ARG A 8 26.71 27.11 14.26
N ILE A 9 27.10 25.84 14.29
CA ILE A 9 26.29 24.72 13.78
C ILE A 9 25.07 24.49 14.68
N ALA A 10 25.24 24.53 16.00
CA ALA A 10 24.16 24.39 16.98
C ALA A 10 23.12 25.53 16.88
N ALA A 11 23.54 26.73 16.51
CA ALA A 11 22.65 27.87 16.30
C ALA A 11 21.82 27.81 15.00
N LEU A 12 22.12 26.89 14.07
CA LEU A 12 21.39 26.77 12.80
C LEU A 12 19.96 26.24 13.00
N SER A 13 19.04 26.70 12.16
CA SER A 13 17.74 26.05 12.00
C SER A 13 17.92 24.62 11.45
N ASP A 14 16.93 23.75 11.64
CA ASP A 14 16.97 22.38 11.10
C ASP A 14 17.12 22.36 9.56
N GLN A 15 16.53 23.35 8.88
CA GLN A 15 16.62 23.48 7.43
C GLN A 15 18.02 23.91 7.00
N ASP A 16 18.62 24.88 7.70
CA ASP A 16 19.96 25.37 7.38
C ASP A 16 21.04 24.32 7.70
N LEU A 17 20.86 23.56 8.78
CA LEU A 17 21.74 22.45 9.16
C LEU A 17 21.75 21.36 8.07
N LYS A 18 20.57 21.00 7.53
CA LYS A 18 20.46 20.04 6.41
C LYS A 18 21.08 20.57 5.13
N ASN A 19 20.84 21.84 4.81
CA ASN A 19 21.42 22.49 3.64
C ASN A 19 22.95 22.55 3.75
N LEU A 20 23.47 22.84 4.94
CA LEU A 20 24.91 22.83 5.21
C LEU A 20 25.49 21.43 5.04
N LEU A 21 24.85 20.40 5.60
CA LEU A 21 25.27 19.01 5.44
C LEU A 21 25.34 18.60 3.96
N VAL A 22 24.29 18.83 3.18
CA VAL A 22 24.26 18.51 1.74
C VAL A 22 25.39 19.22 0.99
N ASN A 23 25.64 20.49 1.31
CA ASN A 23 26.72 21.25 0.69
C ASN A 23 28.12 20.76 1.10
N ALA A 24 28.29 20.36 2.36
CA ALA A 24 29.53 19.81 2.88
C ALA A 24 29.81 18.43 2.26
N GLU A 25 28.80 17.58 2.09
CA GLU A 25 28.90 16.29 1.40
C GLU A 25 29.30 16.46 -0.07
N ARG A 26 28.66 17.39 -0.78
CA ARG A 26 29.01 17.73 -2.18
C ARG A 26 30.45 18.22 -2.35
N LYS A 27 30.99 18.89 -1.32
CA LYS A 27 32.36 19.43 -1.31
C LYS A 27 33.35 18.54 -0.56
N SER A 28 32.90 17.38 -0.06
CA SER A 28 33.68 16.42 0.72
C SER A 28 34.43 17.03 1.91
N VAL A 29 33.80 17.97 2.63
CA VAL A 29 34.38 18.62 3.82
C VAL A 29 34.07 17.78 5.06
N ALA A 30 34.95 16.80 5.36
CA ALA A 30 34.72 15.76 6.36
C ALA A 30 34.35 16.28 7.76
N ASP A 31 35.06 17.30 8.24
CA ASP A 31 34.85 17.82 9.61
C ASP A 31 33.46 18.45 9.76
N VAL A 32 33.03 19.25 8.79
CA VAL A 32 31.69 19.87 8.78
C VAL A 32 30.59 18.83 8.63
N ILE A 33 30.83 17.76 7.85
CA ILE A 33 29.89 16.63 7.75
C ILE A 33 29.71 15.97 9.11
N ALA A 34 30.82 15.70 9.82
CA ALA A 34 30.79 15.07 11.13
C ALA A 34 30.07 15.95 12.17
N GLN A 35 30.38 17.25 12.22
CA GLN A 35 29.74 18.20 13.13
C GLN A 35 28.24 18.33 12.86
N CYS A 36 27.82 18.45 11.60
CA CYS A 36 26.41 18.51 11.23
C CYS A 36 25.65 17.23 11.64
N LYS A 37 26.24 16.05 11.41
CA LYS A 37 25.64 14.76 11.79
C LYS A 37 25.50 14.64 13.30
N ALA A 38 26.56 15.00 14.05
CA ALA A 38 26.54 14.96 15.52
C ALA A 38 25.47 15.89 16.11
N GLU A 39 25.33 17.11 15.59
CA GLU A 39 24.29 18.05 16.04
C GLU A 39 22.87 17.56 15.66
N MET A 40 22.68 16.97 14.48
CA MET A 40 21.40 16.35 14.11
C MET A 40 21.05 15.19 15.06
N GLU A 41 22.01 14.33 15.37
CA GLU A 41 21.81 13.17 16.25
C GLU A 41 21.53 13.59 17.70
N LYS A 42 22.21 14.63 18.19
CA LYS A 42 21.93 15.28 19.48
C LYS A 42 20.52 15.84 19.54
N ARG A 43 20.05 16.54 18.49
CA ARG A 43 18.67 17.03 18.40
C ARG A 43 17.66 15.89 18.37
N ASP A 44 17.95 14.82 17.64
CA ASP A 44 17.08 13.64 17.58
C ASP A 44 17.01 12.89 18.92
N ALA A 45 18.12 12.79 19.65
CA ALA A 45 18.16 12.22 20.99
C ALA A 45 17.41 13.08 22.03
N ALA A 46 17.44 14.40 21.86
CA ALA A 46 16.72 15.35 22.71
C ALA A 46 15.21 15.43 22.41
N LYS A 47 14.75 14.89 21.26
CA LYS A 47 13.31 14.85 20.96
C LYS A 47 12.62 13.94 21.99
N PRO A 48 11.63 14.45 22.75
CA PRO A 48 10.85 13.60 23.63
C PRO A 48 10.22 12.49 22.79
N ARG A 49 10.59 11.23 23.09
CA ARG A 49 9.95 10.06 22.49
C ARG A 49 8.48 10.13 22.90
N LYS A 50 7.61 10.55 21.98
CA LYS A 50 6.17 10.46 22.19
C LYS A 50 5.87 8.99 22.43
N ALA A 51 5.36 8.66 23.62
CA ALA A 51 4.73 7.38 23.85
C ALA A 51 3.80 7.11 22.66
N SER A 52 3.93 5.95 22.03
CA SER A 52 3.04 5.58 20.93
C SER A 52 1.62 5.67 21.46
N LYS A 53 0.80 6.55 20.88
CA LYS A 53 -0.63 6.57 21.23
C LYS A 53 -1.19 5.16 20.99
N PRO A 54 -2.04 4.64 21.88
CA PRO A 54 -2.75 3.40 21.60
C PRO A 54 -3.47 3.55 20.26
N ARG A 55 -3.47 2.47 19.47
CA ARG A 55 -4.21 2.47 18.20
C ARG A 55 -5.70 2.61 18.52
N THR A 56 -6.42 3.35 17.69
CA THR A 56 -7.89 3.32 17.72
C THR A 56 -8.35 1.92 17.29
N GLU A 57 -9.52 1.48 17.74
CA GLU A 57 -10.09 0.18 17.34
C GLU A 57 -10.07 -0.02 15.81
N LEU A 58 -10.43 1.02 15.05
CA LEU A 58 -10.35 1.03 13.58
C LEU A 58 -8.95 0.72 13.04
N LYS A 59 -7.89 1.24 13.69
CA LYS A 59 -6.50 1.03 13.25
C LYS A 59 -5.97 -0.33 13.64
N GLU A 60 -6.49 -0.92 14.71
CA GLU A 60 -6.21 -2.32 15.06
C GLU A 60 -6.89 -3.25 14.06
N PHE A 61 -8.18 -3.03 13.81
CA PHE A 61 -8.94 -3.75 12.79
C PHE A 61 -8.27 -3.68 11.40
N GLU A 62 -7.95 -2.47 10.91
CA GLU A 62 -7.28 -2.28 9.62
C GLU A 62 -5.96 -3.08 9.55
N HIS A 63 -5.19 -3.08 10.62
CA HIS A 63 -3.91 -3.79 10.65
C HIS A 63 -4.10 -5.30 10.65
N GLU A 64 -5.04 -5.81 11.45
CA GLU A 64 -5.36 -7.23 11.54
C GLU A 64 -5.85 -7.77 10.19
N VAL A 65 -6.89 -7.15 9.61
CA VAL A 65 -7.44 -7.59 8.33
C VAL A 65 -6.43 -7.44 7.19
N SER A 66 -5.57 -6.42 7.23
CA SER A 66 -4.45 -6.28 6.29
C SER A 66 -3.43 -7.42 6.41
N GLY A 67 -3.27 -8.01 7.61
CA GLY A 67 -2.46 -9.20 7.85
C GLY A 67 -3.13 -10.47 7.35
N GLN A 68 -4.42 -10.63 7.60
CA GLN A 68 -5.21 -11.76 7.11
C GLN A 68 -5.23 -11.83 5.58
N LEU A 69 -5.47 -10.70 4.90
CA LEU A 69 -5.37 -10.60 3.45
C LEU A 69 -3.97 -10.97 2.93
N ALA A 70 -2.92 -10.60 3.68
CA ALA A 70 -1.56 -10.95 3.31
C ALA A 70 -1.28 -12.46 3.45
N ALA A 71 -1.88 -13.12 4.44
CA ALA A 71 -1.81 -14.57 4.59
C ALA A 71 -2.44 -15.27 3.38
N VAL A 72 -3.65 -14.86 2.97
CA VAL A 72 -4.30 -15.37 1.74
C VAL A 72 -3.42 -15.12 0.52
N GLY A 73 -2.84 -13.92 0.39
CA GLY A 73 -1.94 -13.62 -0.72
C GLY A 73 -0.72 -14.56 -0.78
N LYS A 74 -0.11 -14.86 0.38
CA LYS A 74 1.05 -15.79 0.44
C LYS A 74 0.64 -17.21 0.06
N GLU A 75 -0.47 -17.70 0.59
CA GLU A 75 -1.02 -19.01 0.23
C GLU A 75 -1.26 -19.12 -1.29
N MET A 76 -1.87 -18.09 -1.89
CA MET A 76 -2.10 -18.07 -3.34
C MET A 76 -0.80 -17.97 -4.14
N ALA A 77 0.24 -17.30 -3.63
CA ALA A 77 1.55 -17.23 -4.28
C ALA A 77 2.36 -18.54 -4.15
N GLU A 78 2.02 -19.41 -3.19
CA GLU A 78 2.54 -20.78 -3.12
C GLU A 78 1.81 -21.70 -4.11
N LYS A 79 0.49 -21.51 -4.28
CA LYS A 79 -0.35 -22.28 -5.19
C LYS A 79 -0.13 -21.92 -6.66
N TYR A 80 0.08 -20.62 -6.94
CA TYR A 80 0.26 -20.07 -8.28
C TYR A 80 1.59 -19.32 -8.33
N ASP A 81 2.33 -19.42 -9.44
CA ASP A 81 3.48 -18.54 -9.66
C ASP A 81 3.00 -17.12 -9.98
N LEU A 82 2.81 -16.33 -8.92
CA LEU A 82 2.38 -14.93 -8.97
C LEU A 82 3.57 -13.94 -8.94
N SER A 83 4.77 -14.41 -9.31
CA SER A 83 5.97 -13.57 -9.34
C SER A 83 5.85 -12.45 -10.37
N GLU A 84 6.62 -11.37 -10.15
CA GLU A 84 6.66 -10.27 -11.12
C GLU A 84 7.26 -10.73 -12.46
N GLU A 85 8.22 -11.66 -12.40
CA GLU A 85 8.89 -12.28 -13.53
C GLU A 85 7.89 -13.04 -14.40
N THR A 86 7.11 -13.93 -13.80
CA THR A 86 6.09 -14.72 -14.50
C THR A 86 4.96 -13.84 -15.02
N ALA A 87 4.55 -12.82 -14.27
CA ALA A 87 3.58 -11.84 -14.75
C ALA A 87 4.08 -11.10 -16.01
N LYS A 88 5.35 -10.66 -16.02
CA LYS A 88 5.97 -9.97 -17.16
C LYS A 88 6.11 -10.88 -18.38
N ALA A 89 6.63 -12.10 -18.18
CA ALA A 89 6.80 -13.07 -19.26
C ALA A 89 5.46 -13.37 -19.94
N ASN A 90 4.43 -13.62 -19.15
CA ASN A 90 3.08 -13.91 -19.63
C ASN A 90 2.30 -12.69 -20.13
N SER A 91 2.91 -11.51 -20.13
CA SER A 91 2.31 -10.26 -20.61
C SER A 91 3.15 -9.60 -21.71
N ALA A 92 4.09 -10.34 -22.31
CA ALA A 92 4.91 -9.86 -23.40
C ALA A 92 4.04 -9.31 -24.54
N GLY A 93 4.38 -8.12 -25.04
CA GLY A 93 3.62 -7.43 -26.09
C GLY A 93 2.46 -6.55 -25.60
N VAL A 94 2.09 -6.59 -24.31
CA VAL A 94 1.09 -5.67 -23.76
C VAL A 94 1.73 -4.30 -23.51
N LYS A 95 1.34 -3.31 -24.31
CA LYS A 95 1.86 -1.95 -24.24
C LYS A 95 1.65 -1.34 -22.85
N GLY A 96 2.73 -0.87 -22.23
CA GLY A 96 2.68 -0.21 -20.93
C GLY A 96 2.40 -1.14 -19.74
N PHE A 97 2.53 -2.46 -19.93
CA PHE A 97 2.36 -3.42 -18.84
C PHE A 97 3.34 -3.15 -17.69
N ARG A 98 2.82 -3.21 -16.46
CA ARG A 98 3.60 -3.23 -15.23
C ARG A 98 2.98 -4.29 -14.31
N SER A 99 3.80 -5.21 -13.84
CA SER A 99 3.39 -6.19 -12.83
C SER A 99 2.90 -5.47 -11.58
N HIS A 100 1.89 -6.05 -10.95
CA HIS A 100 1.52 -5.67 -9.59
C HIS A 100 2.31 -6.58 -8.65
N ARG A 101 3.00 -6.01 -7.66
CA ARG A 101 3.43 -6.80 -6.48
C ARG A 101 2.20 -7.31 -5.78
N LEU A 102 2.12 -8.56 -5.36
CA LEU A 102 0.90 -9.04 -4.70
C LEU A 102 0.58 -8.28 -3.40
N LEU A 103 1.62 -7.99 -2.63
CA LEU A 103 1.62 -7.31 -1.35
C LEU A 103 2.33 -5.95 -1.43
N ASP A 104 2.27 -5.16 -0.36
CA ASP A 104 3.11 -3.98 -0.18
C ASP A 104 4.57 -4.36 0.16
N ALA A 105 5.44 -3.36 0.26
CA ALA A 105 6.86 -3.58 0.54
C ALA A 105 7.16 -4.17 1.93
N LYS A 106 6.19 -4.16 2.85
CA LYS A 106 6.30 -4.74 4.19
C LYS A 106 5.63 -6.12 4.28
N GLY A 107 5.11 -6.65 3.17
CA GLY A 107 4.44 -7.94 3.14
C GLY A 107 3.01 -7.91 3.69
N TYR A 108 2.35 -6.76 3.71
CA TYR A 108 0.94 -6.60 4.07
C TYR A 108 0.08 -6.32 2.83
N ALA A 109 -1.25 -6.35 2.96
CA ALA A 109 -2.13 -5.79 1.93
C ALA A 109 -1.77 -4.33 1.61
N LYS A 110 -2.04 -3.87 0.39
CA LYS A 110 -1.72 -2.52 -0.07
C LYS A 110 -2.74 -1.51 0.43
N LEU A 111 -2.31 -0.24 0.50
CA LEU A 111 -3.21 0.90 0.74
C LEU A 111 -3.94 1.29 -0.55
N GLY A 112 -5.27 1.20 -0.53
CA GLY A 112 -6.19 1.66 -1.56
C GLY A 112 -6.23 3.17 -1.72
N GLY A 113 -6.66 3.61 -2.91
CA GLY A 113 -6.76 5.04 -3.25
C GLY A 113 -7.78 5.76 -2.38
N HIS A 114 -8.96 5.16 -2.21
CA HIS A 114 -10.09 5.74 -1.49
C HIS A 114 -9.83 5.90 0.02
N GLN A 115 -8.97 5.06 0.59
CA GLN A 115 -8.53 5.27 1.97
C GLN A 115 -7.45 6.36 2.05
N ARG A 116 -6.60 6.46 1.02
CA ARG A 116 -5.54 7.49 0.97
C ARG A 116 -6.10 8.90 0.83
N ASP A 117 -7.16 9.07 0.05
CA ASP A 117 -7.84 10.36 -0.14
C ASP A 117 -8.93 10.63 0.92
N GLY A 118 -9.25 9.64 1.77
CA GLY A 118 -10.19 9.78 2.87
C GLY A 118 -11.67 9.62 2.49
N THR A 119 -11.96 9.12 1.28
CA THR A 119 -13.30 8.74 0.83
C THR A 119 -13.89 7.63 1.69
N VAL A 120 -13.05 6.70 2.16
CA VAL A 120 -13.47 5.58 3.02
C VAL A 120 -12.57 5.37 4.24
N ALA A 121 -13.08 4.66 5.24
CA ALA A 121 -12.34 4.34 6.45
C ALA A 121 -11.27 3.26 6.19
N VAL A 122 -11.60 2.23 5.42
CA VAL A 122 -10.69 1.12 5.06
C VAL A 122 -10.82 0.77 3.58
N ASP A 123 -9.68 0.75 2.87
CA ASP A 123 -9.51 0.21 1.52
C ASP A 123 -8.13 -0.47 1.49
N ARG A 124 -8.10 -1.76 1.79
CA ARG A 124 -6.85 -2.56 1.81
C ARG A 124 -7.01 -3.73 0.86
N TYR A 125 -6.01 -3.99 0.02
CA TYR A 125 -6.15 -5.01 -1.02
C TYR A 125 -4.85 -5.69 -1.42
N ILE A 126 -4.95 -6.92 -1.86
CA ILE A 126 -3.94 -7.65 -2.62
C ILE A 126 -4.36 -7.70 -4.08
N SER A 127 -3.40 -7.77 -5.00
CA SER A 127 -3.75 -7.89 -6.42
C SER A 127 -2.65 -8.46 -7.29
N TYR A 128 -3.07 -9.20 -8.30
CA TYR A 128 -2.24 -9.75 -9.35
C TYR A 128 -2.71 -9.23 -10.71
N ARG A 129 -1.77 -8.99 -11.61
CA ARG A 129 -2.03 -8.48 -12.97
C ARG A 129 -1.28 -9.33 -13.98
N ARG A 130 -1.99 -9.78 -15.02
CA ARG A 130 -1.43 -10.46 -16.20
C ARG A 130 -2.13 -9.92 -17.44
N GLY A 131 -1.34 -9.47 -18.40
CA GLY A 131 -1.78 -8.73 -19.58
C GLY A 131 -2.68 -7.54 -19.21
N ASN A 132 -3.89 -7.55 -19.73
CA ASN A 132 -4.92 -6.55 -19.44
C ASN A 132 -5.81 -6.92 -18.24
N GLY A 133 -5.70 -8.15 -17.72
CA GLY A 133 -6.48 -8.63 -16.59
C GLY A 133 -5.86 -8.25 -15.25
N ILE A 134 -6.69 -7.86 -14.28
CA ILE A 134 -6.28 -7.62 -12.89
C ILE A 134 -7.29 -8.32 -11.98
N VAL A 135 -6.81 -9.19 -11.10
CA VAL A 135 -7.60 -9.82 -10.05
C VAL A 135 -7.22 -9.19 -8.71
N THR A 136 -8.20 -8.85 -7.88
CA THR A 136 -7.98 -8.27 -6.55
C THR A 136 -8.84 -8.93 -5.51
N LEU A 137 -8.33 -9.02 -4.29
CA LEU A 137 -9.10 -9.27 -3.07
C LEU A 137 -8.77 -8.15 -2.09
N GLY A 138 -9.78 -7.55 -1.47
CA GLY A 138 -9.56 -6.51 -0.47
C GLY A 138 -10.70 -6.38 0.52
N VAL A 139 -10.48 -5.58 1.56
CA VAL A 139 -11.51 -5.17 2.52
C VAL A 139 -11.92 -3.73 2.22
N TRP A 140 -13.20 -3.46 2.43
CA TRP A 140 -13.84 -2.17 2.22
C TRP A 140 -14.68 -1.81 3.44
N LEU A 141 -14.53 -0.59 3.96
CA LEU A 141 -15.39 -0.04 5.00
C LEU A 141 -15.62 1.44 4.73
N LEU A 142 -16.89 1.82 4.55
CA LEU A 142 -17.27 3.21 4.33
C LEU A 142 -16.87 4.09 5.53
N LYS A 143 -16.72 5.38 5.25
CA LYS A 143 -16.46 6.35 6.29
C LYS A 143 -17.62 6.38 7.29
N ASP A 144 -17.29 6.49 8.57
CA ASP A 144 -18.24 6.58 9.69
C ASP A 144 -19.17 5.36 9.88
N ALA A 145 -19.00 4.31 9.07
CA ALA A 145 -19.67 3.02 9.26
C ALA A 145 -19.03 2.25 10.43
N PRO A 146 -19.82 1.46 11.17
CA PRO A 146 -19.29 0.62 12.22
C PRO A 146 -18.44 -0.53 11.63
N ILE A 147 -17.46 -1.04 12.37
CA ILE A 147 -16.46 -1.99 11.85
C ILE A 147 -17.12 -3.26 11.30
N GLU A 148 -18.19 -3.74 11.93
CA GLU A 148 -18.96 -4.91 11.51
C GLU A 148 -19.59 -4.79 10.11
N ASP A 149 -19.74 -3.58 9.58
CA ASP A 149 -20.28 -3.35 8.23
C ASP A 149 -19.23 -3.55 7.13
N HIS A 150 -17.98 -3.87 7.49
CA HIS A 150 -16.94 -4.14 6.50
C HIS A 150 -17.34 -5.28 5.57
N GLU A 151 -16.84 -5.20 4.34
CA GLU A 151 -17.04 -6.21 3.33
C GLU A 151 -15.72 -6.58 2.67
N PHE A 152 -15.61 -7.82 2.21
CA PHE A 152 -14.52 -8.29 1.38
C PHE A 152 -14.94 -8.24 -0.08
N HIS A 153 -14.15 -7.58 -0.91
CA HIS A 153 -14.45 -7.36 -2.30
C HIS A 153 -13.44 -8.11 -3.17
N VAL A 154 -13.95 -8.96 -4.07
CA VAL A 154 -13.17 -9.55 -5.15
C VAL A 154 -13.50 -8.80 -6.44
N SER A 155 -12.48 -8.38 -7.19
CA SER A 155 -12.68 -7.80 -8.53
C SER A 155 -11.81 -8.48 -9.56
N ALA A 156 -12.37 -8.72 -10.74
CA ALA A 156 -11.69 -9.33 -11.87
C ALA A 156 -12.40 -8.98 -13.20
N PRO A 157 -11.79 -9.25 -14.37
CA PRO A 157 -12.52 -9.25 -15.64
C PRO A 157 -13.78 -10.11 -15.57
N ALA A 158 -14.83 -9.74 -16.32
CA ALA A 158 -16.16 -10.36 -16.22
C ALA A 158 -16.13 -11.88 -16.48
N GLU A 159 -15.32 -12.32 -17.42
CA GLU A 159 -15.11 -13.74 -17.75
C GLU A 159 -14.44 -14.53 -16.61
N MET A 160 -13.77 -13.83 -15.69
CA MET A 160 -13.05 -14.42 -14.56
C MET A 160 -13.87 -14.47 -13.27
N ILE A 161 -14.97 -13.71 -13.17
CA ILE A 161 -15.77 -13.60 -11.95
C ILE A 161 -17.25 -13.90 -12.20
N GLU A 162 -17.70 -15.06 -11.72
CA GLU A 162 -19.11 -15.44 -11.81
C GLU A 162 -19.96 -14.59 -10.89
N GLY A 163 -21.06 -14.00 -11.39
CA GLY A 163 -21.96 -13.16 -10.60
C GLY A 163 -21.39 -11.78 -10.27
N GLY A 164 -20.38 -11.33 -11.01
CA GLY A 164 -19.82 -9.99 -10.89
C GLY A 164 -20.85 -8.90 -11.20
N LYS A 165 -20.80 -7.81 -10.44
CA LYS A 165 -21.60 -6.61 -10.65
C LYS A 165 -20.71 -5.42 -11.01
N SER A 166 -21.32 -4.34 -11.51
CA SER A 166 -20.60 -3.10 -11.77
C SER A 166 -20.04 -2.47 -10.48
N PHE A 167 -19.03 -1.61 -10.62
CA PHE A 167 -18.41 -0.92 -9.48
C PHE A 167 -19.43 -0.08 -8.70
N SER A 168 -20.27 0.68 -9.40
CA SER A 168 -21.27 1.57 -8.79
C SER A 168 -22.37 0.82 -8.05
N GLU A 169 -22.71 -0.39 -8.47
CA GLU A 169 -23.65 -1.26 -7.74
C GLU A 169 -23.07 -1.79 -6.42
N VAL A 170 -21.78 -2.11 -6.38
CA VAL A 170 -21.13 -2.69 -5.19
C VAL A 170 -20.63 -1.62 -4.23
N ARG A 171 -20.25 -0.45 -4.74
CA ARG A 171 -19.75 0.69 -3.95
C ARG A 171 -20.57 1.95 -4.24
N PRO A 172 -21.84 1.98 -3.82
CA PRO A 172 -22.70 3.13 -4.06
C PRO A 172 -22.10 4.39 -3.41
N GLY A 173 -22.17 5.52 -4.12
CA GLY A 173 -21.70 6.82 -3.62
C GLY A 173 -20.21 7.10 -3.81
N VAL A 174 -19.41 6.14 -4.32
CA VAL A 174 -18.05 6.41 -4.80
C VAL A 174 -18.11 6.92 -6.23
N SER A 175 -17.24 7.90 -6.58
CA SER A 175 -17.26 8.51 -7.91
C SER A 175 -17.05 7.48 -9.02
N GLU A 176 -17.86 7.56 -10.07
CA GLU A 176 -17.68 6.73 -11.27
C GLU A 176 -16.37 7.01 -12.01
N LYS A 177 -15.73 8.16 -11.78
CA LYS A 177 -14.39 8.45 -12.33
C LYS A 177 -13.33 7.47 -11.83
N ASP A 178 -13.58 6.84 -10.68
CA ASP A 178 -12.73 5.82 -10.08
C ASP A 178 -13.18 4.39 -10.43
N ALA A 179 -14.26 4.27 -11.21
CA ALA A 179 -14.75 2.98 -11.69
C ALA A 179 -13.74 2.37 -12.65
N GLN A 180 -13.30 1.16 -12.33
CA GLN A 180 -12.45 0.38 -13.21
C GLN A 180 -13.33 -0.42 -14.16
N GLU A 181 -13.84 0.25 -15.20
CA GLU A 181 -14.87 -0.26 -16.15
C GLU A 181 -14.55 -1.65 -16.74
N THR A 182 -13.28 -2.03 -16.80
CA THR A 182 -12.84 -3.32 -17.33
C THR A 182 -13.00 -4.48 -16.34
N ARG A 183 -13.58 -4.25 -15.15
CA ARG A 183 -13.70 -5.26 -14.09
C ARG A 183 -15.06 -5.22 -13.44
N GLN A 184 -15.53 -6.40 -13.08
CA GLN A 184 -16.68 -6.58 -12.22
C GLN A 184 -16.23 -6.90 -10.79
N MET A 185 -17.15 -6.73 -9.85
CA MET A 185 -16.88 -6.88 -8.42
C MET A 185 -17.94 -7.75 -7.75
N ARG A 186 -17.53 -8.47 -6.70
CA ARG A 186 -18.41 -9.17 -5.77
C ARG A 186 -18.04 -8.81 -4.35
N ALA A 187 -19.06 -8.55 -3.53
CA ALA A 187 -18.93 -8.34 -2.09
C ALA A 187 -19.26 -9.64 -1.33
N PHE A 188 -18.57 -9.82 -0.22
CA PHE A 188 -18.68 -10.95 0.70
C PHE A 188 -18.62 -10.43 2.13
N LYS A 189 -19.33 -11.08 3.06
CA LYS A 189 -19.29 -10.73 4.49
C LYS A 189 -18.14 -11.41 5.24
N ASP A 190 -17.54 -12.44 4.66
CA ASP A 190 -16.46 -13.20 5.28
C ASP A 190 -15.26 -13.38 4.34
N LEU A 191 -14.07 -13.36 4.93
CA LEU A 191 -12.81 -13.53 4.20
C LEU A 191 -12.69 -14.90 3.53
N PRO A 192 -13.06 -16.04 4.15
CA PRO A 192 -12.96 -17.35 3.50
C PRO A 192 -13.71 -17.44 2.17
N SER A 193 -14.96 -16.96 2.11
CA SER A 193 -15.75 -16.94 0.87
C SER A 193 -15.14 -16.04 -0.19
N ALA A 194 -14.62 -14.88 0.23
CA ALA A 194 -13.93 -13.96 -0.68
C ALA A 194 -12.60 -14.57 -1.19
N ALA A 195 -11.86 -15.26 -0.33
CA ALA A 195 -10.61 -15.94 -0.69
C ALA A 195 -10.86 -17.06 -1.70
N ALA A 196 -11.92 -17.86 -1.53
CA ALA A 196 -12.31 -18.89 -2.50
C ALA A 196 -12.67 -18.29 -3.87
N ALA A 197 -13.39 -17.16 -3.90
CA ALA A 197 -13.69 -16.47 -5.15
C ALA A 197 -12.44 -15.85 -5.80
N PHE A 198 -11.51 -15.32 -5.00
CA PHE A 198 -10.22 -14.82 -5.46
C PHE A 198 -9.36 -15.94 -6.05
N ASP A 199 -9.29 -17.09 -5.38
CA ASP A 199 -8.63 -18.32 -5.85
C ASP A 199 -9.18 -18.77 -7.21
N ALA A 200 -10.51 -18.85 -7.35
CA ALA A 200 -11.15 -19.21 -8.62
C ALA A 200 -10.81 -18.23 -9.76
N ALA A 201 -10.75 -16.92 -9.46
CA ALA A 201 -10.35 -15.92 -10.44
C ALA A 201 -8.84 -16.00 -10.78
N LEU A 202 -7.99 -16.31 -9.79
CA LEU A 202 -6.57 -16.55 -10.00
C LEU A 202 -6.34 -17.77 -10.90
N ALA A 203 -7.04 -18.88 -10.64
CA ALA A 203 -6.96 -20.08 -11.47
C ALA A 203 -7.19 -19.77 -12.97
N LYS A 204 -8.16 -18.89 -13.27
CA LYS A 204 -8.45 -18.45 -14.64
C LYS A 204 -7.40 -17.52 -15.21
N ILE A 205 -6.90 -16.54 -14.43
CA ILE A 205 -5.90 -15.60 -14.94
C ILE A 205 -4.51 -16.22 -15.06
N THR A 206 -4.22 -17.33 -14.37
CA THR A 206 -2.92 -18.03 -14.42
C THR A 206 -2.92 -19.25 -15.35
N ALA A 207 -4.09 -19.69 -15.84
CA ALA A 207 -4.20 -20.70 -16.89
C ALA A 207 -3.52 -20.25 -18.20
#